data_AF-A0A7H5EWE5-F1
#
_entry.id   AF-A0A7H5EWE5-F1
#
_cell.length_a   1.000
_cell.length_b   1.000
_cell.length_c   1.000
_cell.angle_alpha   90.00
_cell.angle_beta   90.00
_cell.angle_gamma   90.00
#
_symmetry.space_group_name_H-M   'P 1'
#
loop_
_entity.id
_entity.type
_entity.pdbx_description
1 polymer ?
#
loop_
_entity_poly.entity_id
_entity_poly.type
_entity_poly.pdbx_seq_one_letter_code
_entity_poly.pdbx_strand_id
1 'polypeptide(L)'
;MKREDLASLSETELRQKEKSTKTFLAIFAILIAGLLFFQIRDYLMSGEVETSISIITLCTFGGMASVYPHLKMIREELQSRQA
;
A
#
# COMPACT_ATOMS: atom_id res chain seq x y z
N MET A 1 -7.05 12.14 -0.37
CA MET A 1 -8.05 12.37 -1.43
C MET A 1 -9.42 12.39 -0.77
N LYS A 2 -10.29 13.34 -1.12
CA LYS A 2 -11.59 13.48 -0.45
C LYS A 2 -12.64 12.60 -1.14
N ARG A 3 -13.70 12.21 -0.42
CA ARG A 3 -14.81 11.42 -0.97
C ARG A 3 -15.49 12.14 -2.15
N GLU A 4 -15.53 13.48 -2.09
CA GLU A 4 -16.09 14.34 -3.14
C GLU A 4 -15.35 14.18 -4.48
N ASP A 5 -14.02 14.00 -4.45
CA ASP A 5 -13.19 13.78 -5.63
C ASP A 5 -13.38 12.37 -6.24
N LEU A 6 -13.92 11.42 -5.46
CA LEU A 6 -14.26 10.08 -5.91
C LEU A 6 -15.67 10.03 -6.49
N ALA A 7 -16.59 10.83 -5.93
CA ALA A 7 -17.97 10.94 -6.40
C ALA A 7 -18.06 11.56 -7.81
N SER A 8 -17.13 12.45 -8.17
CA SER A 8 -17.10 13.09 -9.50
C SER A 8 -16.53 12.20 -10.61
N LEU A 9 -15.92 11.05 -10.28
CA LEU A 9 -15.35 10.14 -11.26
C LEU A 9 -16.41 9.22 -11.87
N SER A 10 -16.20 8.85 -13.13
CA SER A 10 -16.97 7.81 -13.81
C SER A 10 -16.65 6.42 -13.24
N GLU A 11 -17.56 5.45 -13.38
CA GLU A 11 -17.32 4.07 -12.90
C GLU A 11 -16.05 3.46 -13.52
N THR A 12 -15.76 3.77 -14.78
CA THR A 12 -14.55 3.34 -15.49
C THR A 12 -13.29 3.88 -14.84
N GLU A 13 -13.27 5.17 -14.48
CA GLU A 13 -12.13 5.79 -13.81
C GLU A 13 -11.96 5.27 -12.37
N LEU A 14 -13.06 5.05 -11.65
CA LEU A 14 -13.06 4.43 -10.32
C LEU A 14 -12.45 3.03 -10.35
N ARG A 15 -12.84 2.18 -11.31
CA ARG A 15 -12.26 0.83 -11.49
C ARG A 15 -10.79 0.87 -11.90
N GLN A 16 -10.40 1.79 -12.79
CA GLN A 16 -9.00 1.98 -13.16
C GLN A 16 -8.17 2.38 -11.94
N LYS A 17 -8.71 3.27 -11.11
CA LYS A 17 -8.07 3.70 -9.86
C LYS A 17 -7.97 2.58 -8.85
N GLU A 18 -9.02 1.78 -8.67
CA GLU A 18 -8.97 0.58 -7.81
C GLU A 18 -7.84 -0.36 -8.24
N LYS A 19 -7.75 -0.66 -9.54
CA LYS A 19 -6.72 -1.55 -10.09
C LYS A 19 -5.31 -0.98 -9.87
N SER A 20 -5.12 0.31 -10.13
CA SER A 20 -3.85 0.99 -9.90
C SER A 20 -3.45 0.96 -8.42
N THR A 21 -4.36 1.32 -7.52
CA THR A 21 -4.14 1.30 -6.07
C THR A 21 -3.83 -0.12 -5.57
N LYS A 22 -4.50 -1.15 -6.11
CA LYS A 22 -4.22 -2.55 -5.79
C LYS A 22 -2.82 -2.98 -6.26
N THR A 23 -2.38 -2.54 -7.44
CA THR A 23 -1.02 -2.77 -7.92
C THR A 23 0.01 -2.13 -7.00
N PHE A 24 -0.22 -0.89 -6.55
CA PHE A 24 0.65 -0.24 -5.58
C PHE A 24 0.74 -1.02 -4.26
N LEU A 25 -0.38 -1.48 -3.71
CA LEU A 25 -0.36 -2.32 -2.50
C LEU A 25 0.43 -3.61 -2.71
N ALA A 26 0.33 -4.24 -3.88
CA ALA A 26 1.09 -5.44 -4.21
C ALA A 26 2.60 -5.17 -4.25
N ILE A 27 3.01 -4.05 -4.86
CA ILE A 27 4.42 -3.61 -4.88
C ILE A 27 4.93 -3.36 -3.46
N PHE A 28 4.15 -2.64 -2.64
CA PHE A 28 4.49 -2.42 -1.23
C PHE A 28 4.66 -3.72 -0.46
N ALA A 29 3.78 -4.70 -0.66
CA ALA A 29 3.87 -6.00 0.00
C ALA A 29 5.15 -6.75 -0.39
N ILE A 30 5.53 -6.72 -1.67
CA ILE A 30 6.78 -7.35 -2.15
C ILE A 30 8.01 -6.64 -1.55
N LEU A 31 8.00 -5.29 -1.52
CA LEU A 31 9.08 -4.51 -0.93
C LEU A 31 9.24 -4.79 0.56
N ILE A 32 8.14 -4.83 1.31
CA ILE A 32 8.15 -5.17 2.74
C ILE A 32 8.73 -6.56 2.95
N ALA A 33 8.28 -7.56 2.18
CA ALA A 33 8.80 -8.92 2.29
C ALA A 33 10.30 -8.99 2.00
N GLY A 34 10.78 -8.28 0.98
CA GLY A 34 12.20 -8.21 0.65
C GLY A 34 13.03 -7.54 1.75
N LEU A 35 12.57 -6.40 2.26
CA LEU A 35 13.25 -5.67 3.34
C LEU A 35 13.33 -6.49 4.63
N LEU A 36 12.22 -7.14 5.02
CA LEU A 36 12.20 -8.04 6.17
C LEU A 36 13.15 -9.23 5.98
N PHE A 37 13.19 -9.81 4.77
CA PHE A 37 14.14 -10.88 4.46
C PHE A 37 15.60 -10.43 4.65
N PHE A 38 15.96 -9.25 4.14
CA PHE A 38 17.30 -8.69 4.35
C PHE A 38 17.60 -8.42 5.82
N GLN A 39 16.66 -7.83 6.58
CA GLN A 39 16.85 -7.61 8.02
C GLN A 39 17.07 -8.91 8.78
N ILE A 40 16.26 -9.94 8.51
CA ILE A 40 16.38 -11.24 9.17
C ILE A 40 17.71 -11.88 8.80
N ARG A 41 18.09 -11.86 7.51
CA ARG A 41 19.35 -12.44 7.04
C ARG A 41 20.54 -11.76 7.69
N ASP A 42 20.57 -10.43 7.72
CA ASP A 42 21.68 -9.68 8.29
C ASP A 42 21.75 -9.92 9.80
N TYR A 43 20.63 -9.89 10.52
CA TYR A 43 20.59 -10.26 11.94
C TYR A 43 21.16 -11.66 12.21
N LEU A 44 20.84 -12.64 11.37
CA LEU A 44 21.36 -14.01 11.51
C LEU A 44 22.85 -14.14 11.16
N MET A 45 23.38 -13.27 10.27
CA MET A 45 24.78 -13.35 9.82
C MET A 45 25.74 -12.49 10.65
N SER A 46 25.36 -11.26 10.99
CA SER A 46 26.21 -10.30 11.73
C SER A 46 25.81 -10.15 13.20
N GLY A 47 24.62 -10.61 13.60
CA GLY A 47 24.06 -10.34 14.92
C GLY A 47 23.58 -8.90 15.12
N GLU A 48 23.73 -8.04 14.11
CA GLU A 48 23.36 -6.64 14.15
C GLU A 48 22.17 -6.36 13.24
N VAL A 49 21.27 -5.49 13.69
CA VAL A 49 20.17 -5.00 12.85
C VAL A 49 20.58 -3.65 12.29
N GLU A 50 20.64 -3.52 10.96
CA GLU A 50 20.96 -2.24 10.34
C GLU A 50 19.79 -1.24 10.53
N THR A 51 20.07 -0.16 11.26
CA THR A 51 19.09 0.89 11.57
C THR A 51 18.49 1.52 10.31
N SER A 52 19.31 1.69 9.25
CA SER A 52 18.88 2.24 7.96
C SER A 52 17.78 1.39 7.32
N ILE A 53 17.98 0.07 7.25
CA ILE A 53 17.00 -0.86 6.68
C ILE A 53 15.71 -0.86 7.51
N SER A 54 15.85 -0.73 8.83
CA SER A 54 14.71 -0.65 9.76
C SER A 54 13.84 0.58 9.49
N ILE A 55 14.47 1.74 9.30
CA ILE A 55 13.77 2.99 8.95
C ILE A 55 13.08 2.85 7.59
N ILE A 56 13.76 2.30 6.59
CA ILE A 56 13.18 2.09 5.25
C ILE A 56 11.97 1.15 5.33
N THR A 57 12.06 0.08 6.11
CA THR A 57 10.96 -0.88 6.33
C THR A 57 9.77 -0.17 6.96
N LEU A 58 9.99 0.63 8.01
CA LEU A 58 8.95 1.41 8.67
C LEU A 58 8.29 2.40 7.70
N CYS A 59 9.07 3.16 6.93
CA CYS A 59 8.56 4.09 5.93
C CYS A 59 7.73 3.37 4.85
N THR A 60 8.15 2.17 4.46
CA THR A 60 7.42 1.34 3.48
C THR A 60 6.07 0.87 4.04
N PHE A 61 6.03 0.44 5.31
CA PHE A 61 4.77 0.15 6.01
C PHE A 61 3.87 1.39 6.14
N GLY A 62 4.43 2.54 6.51
CA GLY A 62 3.69 3.80 6.60
C GLY A 62 3.10 4.22 5.25
N GLY A 63 3.87 4.06 4.18
CA GLY A 63 3.43 4.25 2.79
C GLY A 63 2.24 3.34 2.46
N MET A 64 2.35 2.04 2.71
CA MET A 64 1.26 1.09 2.48
C MET A 64 0.00 1.43 3.29
N ALA A 65 0.17 1.79 4.58
CA ALA A 65 -0.92 2.17 5.47
C ALA A 65 -1.64 3.45 5.02
N SER A 66 -0.93 4.37 4.36
CA SER A 66 -1.53 5.58 3.79
C SER A 66 -2.38 5.29 2.54
N VAL A 67 -2.03 4.28 1.76
CA VAL A 67 -2.72 3.91 0.52
C VAL A 67 -3.89 2.95 0.77
N TYR A 68 -3.82 2.09 1.78
CA TYR A 68 -4.90 1.16 2.15
C TYR A 68 -6.29 1.82 2.31
N PRO A 69 -6.47 2.93 3.08
CA PRO A 69 -7.77 3.56 3.24
C PRO A 69 -8.32 4.15 1.94
N HIS A 70 -7.45 4.55 1.00
CA HIS A 70 -7.88 5.00 -0.33
C HIS A 70 -8.54 3.88 -1.13
N LEU A 71 -7.99 2.66 -1.09
CA LEU A 71 -8.59 1.50 -1.75
C LEU A 71 -9.97 1.18 -1.14
N LYS A 72 -10.08 1.26 0.19
CA LYS A 72 -11.35 1.05 0.90
C LYS A 72 -12.42 2.06 0.45
N MET A 73 -12.08 3.34 0.39
CA MET A 73 -12.99 4.39 -0.08
C MET A 73 -13.45 4.18 -1.53
N ILE A 74 -12.55 3.79 -2.44
CA ILE A 74 -12.90 3.50 -3.84
C ILE A 74 -13.87 2.31 -3.91
N ARG A 75 -13.67 1.26 -3.11
CA ARG A 75 -14.57 0.11 -3.07
C ARG A 75 -15.95 0.44 -2.49
N GLU A 76 -16.00 1.23 -1.43
CA GLU A 76 -17.27 1.71 -0.86
C GLU A 76 -18.08 2.50 -1.91
N GLU A 77 -17.42 3.38 -2.66
CA GLU A 77 -18.05 4.16 -3.73
C GLU A 77 -18.48 3.31 -4.94
N LEU A 78 -17.72 2.28 -5.31
CA LEU A 78 -18.12 1.34 -6.36
C LEU A 78 -19.32 0.49 -5.93
N GLN A 79 -19.36 0.08 -4.66
CA GLN A 79 -20.47 -0.71 -4.10
C GLN A 79 -21.76 0.13 -3.99
N SER A 80 -21.67 1.40 -3.57
CA SER A 80 -22.84 2.28 -3.46
C SER A 80 -23.50 2.59 -4.80
N ARG A 81 -22.76 2.47 -5.92
CA ARG A 81 -23.29 2.67 -7.28
C ARG A 81 -23.87 1.40 -7.91
N GLN A 82 -23.54 0.24 -7.37
CA GLN A 82 -24.02 -1.06 -7.83
C GLN A 82 -25.18 -1.62 -7.01
N ALA A 83 -25.46 -1.03 -5.84
CA ALA A 83 -26.62 -1.29 -4.99
C ALA A 83 -27.82 -0.44 -5.43
#